data_AF-A0A4Q4UJ84-F1
#
_entry.id   AF-A0A4Q4UJ84-F1
#
_cell.length_a   1.000
_cell.length_b   1.000
_cell.length_c   1.000
_cell.angle_alpha   90.00
_cell.angle_beta   90.00
_cell.angle_gamma   90.00
#
_symmetry.space_group_name_H-M   'P 1'
#
loop_
_entity.id
_entity.type
_entity.pdbx_description
1 polymer ?
#
loop_
_entity_poly.entity_id
_entity_poly.type
_entity_poly.pdbx_seq_one_letter_code
_entity_poly.pdbx_strand_id
1 'polypeptide(L)'
;MAPNLADSQHDQIRDMIKGGFKNAAIANTVRCNIRSVKRIRSKLRCFGTTRAPPNGAGRRRIITPPMLQALLDHLFEKPDLYQDEMAIYL
;
A
#
# COMPACT_ATOMS: atom_id res chain seq x y z
N MET A 1 -9.60 -5.95 -18.06
CA MET A 1 -9.55 -5.56 -16.64
C MET A 1 -10.64 -4.52 -16.39
N ALA A 2 -11.42 -4.62 -15.32
CA ALA A 2 -12.38 -3.56 -14.99
C ALA A 2 -11.63 -2.28 -14.59
N PRO A 3 -12.09 -1.09 -14.99
CA PRO A 3 -11.44 0.16 -14.61
C PRO A 3 -11.45 0.31 -13.09
N ASN A 4 -10.38 0.89 -12.56
CA ASN A 4 -10.30 1.23 -11.14
C ASN A 4 -11.34 2.30 -10.81
N LEU A 5 -11.93 2.22 -9.62
CA LEU A 5 -12.83 3.26 -9.12
C LEU A 5 -12.06 4.57 -8.95
N ALA A 6 -12.66 5.67 -9.40
CA ALA A 6 -12.12 7.01 -9.20
C ALA A 6 -12.14 7.40 -7.71
N ASP A 7 -11.33 8.38 -7.32
CA ASP A 7 -11.29 8.85 -5.94
C ASP A 7 -12.63 9.42 -5.47
N SER A 8 -13.33 10.15 -6.35
CA SER A 8 -14.69 10.63 -6.09
C SER A 8 -15.67 9.49 -5.77
N GLN A 9 -15.55 8.36 -6.46
CA GLN A 9 -16.37 7.17 -6.19
C GLN A 9 -16.00 6.54 -4.84
N HIS A 10 -14.71 6.52 -4.49
CA HIS A 10 -14.28 6.05 -3.18
C HIS A 10 -14.84 6.90 -2.04
N ASP A 11 -14.85 8.22 -2.18
CA ASP A 11 -15.38 9.13 -1.17
C ASP A 11 -16.90 8.98 -1.04
N GLN A 12 -17.63 8.93 -2.16
CA GLN A 12 -19.07 8.67 -2.16
C GLN A 12 -19.43 7.34 -1.48
N ILE A 13 -18.68 6.27 -1.77
CA ILE A 13 -18.87 4.97 -1.11
C ILE A 13 -18.60 5.08 0.40
N ARG A 14 -17.57 5.83 0.82
CA ARG A 14 -17.24 6.04 2.24
C ARG A 14 -18.41 6.69 2.98
N ASP A 15 -18.96 7.77 2.43
CA ASP A 15 -20.01 8.54 3.07
C ASP A 15 -21.32 7.76 3.13
N MET A 16 -21.65 7.02 2.08
CA MET A 16 -22.81 6.12 2.11
C MET A 16 -22.64 4.94 3.10
N ILE A 17 -21.42 4.42 3.27
CA ILE A 17 -21.17 3.40 4.30
C ILE A 17 -21.38 3.99 5.70
N LYS A 18 -20.87 5.20 5.95
CA LYS A 18 -21.07 5.93 7.22
C LYS A 18 -22.54 6.24 7.48
N GLY A 19 -23.30 6.57 6.43
CA GLY A 19 -24.75 6.78 6.49
C GLY A 19 -25.59 5.51 6.65
N GLY A 20 -24.98 4.32 6.80
CA GLY A 20 -25.71 3.08 7.08
C GLY A 20 -26.39 2.42 5.88
N PHE A 21 -26.09 2.85 4.65
CA PHE A 21 -26.73 2.31 3.45
C PHE A 21 -26.35 0.83 3.18
N LYS A 22 -27.31 0.09 2.63
CA LYS A 22 -27.12 -1.31 2.20
C LYS A 22 -26.21 -1.38 0.97
N ASN A 23 -25.41 -2.44 0.86
CA ASN A 23 -24.43 -2.61 -0.22
C ASN A 23 -25.04 -2.52 -1.63
N ALA A 24 -26.25 -3.03 -1.82
CA ALA A 24 -26.94 -2.97 -3.12
C ALA A 24 -27.28 -1.54 -3.53
N ALA A 25 -27.74 -0.71 -2.59
CA ALA A 25 -28.03 0.70 -2.85
C ALA A 25 -26.75 1.46 -3.25
N ILE A 26 -25.65 1.25 -2.52
CA ILE A 26 -24.35 1.87 -2.81
C ILE A 26 -23.81 1.43 -4.18
N ALA A 27 -23.94 0.15 -4.51
CA ALA A 27 -23.51 -0.40 -5.79
C ALA A 27 -24.27 0.26 -6.96
N ASN A 28 -25.58 0.43 -6.81
CA ASN A 28 -26.43 1.04 -7.81
C ASN A 28 -26.14 2.54 -7.99
N THR A 29 -25.97 3.29 -6.90
CA THR A 29 -25.70 4.75 -6.96
C THR A 29 -24.34 5.05 -7.57
N VAL A 30 -23.29 4.31 -7.18
CA VAL A 30 -21.92 4.54 -7.65
C VAL A 30 -21.65 3.82 -8.98
N ARG A 31 -22.63 3.05 -9.48
CA ARG A 31 -22.55 2.22 -10.69
C ARG A 31 -21.34 1.28 -10.64
N CYS A 32 -21.19 0.58 -9.52
CA CYS A 32 -20.10 -0.36 -9.28
C CYS A 32 -20.63 -1.74 -8.89
N ASN A 33 -19.78 -2.77 -8.96
CA ASN A 33 -20.16 -4.11 -8.54
C ASN A 33 -20.34 -4.16 -7.00
N ILE A 34 -21.38 -4.86 -6.52
CA ILE A 34 -21.61 -5.15 -5.10
C ILE A 34 -20.35 -5.75 -4.42
N ARG A 35 -19.57 -6.55 -5.15
CA ARG A 35 -18.29 -7.11 -4.67
C ARG A 35 -17.27 -6.01 -4.31
N SER A 36 -17.24 -4.92 -5.08
CA SER A 36 -16.37 -3.77 -4.81
C SER A 36 -16.76 -3.05 -3.51
N VAL A 37 -18.07 -2.85 -3.29
CA VAL A 37 -18.59 -2.27 -2.05
C VAL A 37 -18.24 -3.13 -0.83
N LYS A 38 -18.40 -4.46 -0.93
CA LYS A 38 -18.00 -5.39 0.14
C LYS A 38 -16.50 -5.27 0.47
N ARG A 39 -15.65 -5.22 -0.55
CA ARG A 39 -14.19 -5.04 -0.38
C ARG A 39 -13.86 -3.69 0.26
N ILE A 40 -14.51 -2.61 -0.14
CA ILE A 40 -14.29 -1.28 0.46
C ILE A 40 -14.75 -1.23 1.92
N ARG A 41 -15.90 -1.84 2.26
CA ARG A 41 -16.32 -1.98 3.68
C ARG A 41 -15.29 -2.71 4.52
N SER A 42 -14.75 -3.81 3.99
CA SER A 42 -13.69 -4.55 4.68
C SER A 42 -12.44 -3.69 4.87
N LYS A 43 -12.01 -2.94 3.84
CA LYS A 43 -10.86 -2.03 3.95
C LYS A 43 -11.10 -0.92 4.98
N LEU A 44 -12.28 -0.31 4.99
CA LEU A 44 -12.64 0.70 5.99
C LEU A 44 -12.61 0.14 7.41
N ARG A 45 -13.09 -1.09 7.60
CA ARG A 45 -13.02 -1.75 8.91
C ARG A 45 -11.58 -2.05 9.35
N CYS A 46 -10.72 -2.49 8.43
CA CYS A 46 -9.34 -2.89 8.76
C CYS A 46 -8.37 -1.69 8.87
N PHE A 47 -8.53 -0.68 8.03
CA PHE A 47 -7.53 0.38 7.81
C PHE A 47 -8.09 1.79 8.04
N GLY A 48 -9.39 1.95 8.32
CA GLY A 48 -10.04 3.26 8.46
C GLY A 48 -10.20 4.02 7.13
N THR A 49 -9.68 3.49 6.03
CA THR A 49 -9.68 4.13 4.71
C THR A 49 -10.26 3.21 3.64
N THR A 50 -10.70 3.79 2.52
CA THR A 50 -11.29 3.03 1.40
C THR A 50 -10.25 2.32 0.55
N ARG A 51 -8.97 2.65 0.75
CA ARG A 51 -7.81 2.04 0.11
C ARG A 51 -7.05 1.21 1.15
N ALA A 52 -6.38 0.16 0.69
CA ALA A 52 -5.43 -0.51 1.58
C ALA A 52 -4.16 0.36 1.60
N PRO A 53 -3.43 0.41 2.73
CA PRO A 53 -2.09 0.97 2.71
C PRO A 53 -1.26 0.23 1.66
N PRO A 54 -0.29 0.90 1.01
CA PRO A 54 0.61 0.24 0.09
C PRO A 54 1.38 -0.82 0.88
N ASN A 55 1.08 -2.10 0.62
CA ASN A 55 1.98 -3.17 1.00
C ASN A 55 3.23 -2.97 0.17
N GLY A 56 4.37 -2.67 0.82
CA GLY A 56 5.64 -2.43 0.11
C GLY A 56 5.84 -3.48 -0.97
N ALA A 57 6.07 -3.03 -2.20
CA ALA A 57 6.24 -3.93 -3.33
C ALA A 57 7.64 -4.57 -3.26
N GLY A 58 7.72 -5.84 -3.65
CA GLY A 58 8.99 -6.57 -3.77
C GLY A 58 9.42 -7.29 -2.49
N ARG A 59 10.63 -7.84 -2.54
CA ARG A 59 11.24 -8.59 -1.42
C ARG A 59 11.54 -7.62 -0.28
N ARG A 60 11.24 -8.03 0.96
CA ARG A 60 11.66 -7.28 2.15
C ARG A 60 13.17 -7.04 2.09
N ARG A 61 13.61 -5.81 2.35
CA ARG A 61 15.03 -5.48 2.42
C ARG A 61 15.67 -6.30 3.55
N ILE A 62 16.76 -6.99 3.23
CA ILE A 62 17.59 -7.69 4.21
C ILE A 62 18.53 -6.69 4.90
N ILE A 63 19.02 -5.71 4.13
CA ILE A 63 19.83 -4.60 4.63
C ILE A 63 18.93 -3.59 5.35
N THR A 64 19.16 -3.42 6.65
CA THR A 64 18.46 -2.43 7.47
C THR A 64 18.98 -1.00 7.20
N PRO A 65 18.22 0.06 7.51
CA PRO A 65 18.71 1.43 7.36
C PRO A 65 20.08 1.73 8.02
N PRO A 66 20.39 1.27 9.26
CA PRO A 66 21.71 1.51 9.84
C PRO A 66 22.83 0.73 9.15
N MET A 67 22.57 -0.50 8.69
CA MET A 67 23.53 -1.26 7.88
C MET A 67 23.84 -0.52 6.57
N LEU A 68 22.82 0.01 5.90
CA LEU A 68 23.00 0.80 4.69
C LEU A 68 23.86 2.04 4.97
N GLN A 69 23.62 2.75 6.07
CA GLN A 69 24.41 3.93 6.43
C GLN A 69 25.87 3.57 6.69
N ALA A 70 26.13 2.53 7.49
CA ALA A 70 27.48 2.05 7.77
C ALA A 70 28.22 1.65 6.48
N LEU A 71 27.53 0.98 5.55
CA LEU A 71 28.10 0.62 4.26
C LEU A 71 28.45 1.85 3.41
N LEU A 72 27.59 2.87 3.40
CA LEU A 72 27.84 4.12 2.68
C LEU A 72 29.03 4.89 3.26
N ASP A 73 29.12 4.96 4.59
CA ASP A 73 30.26 5.59 5.28
C ASP A 73 31.56 4.84 4.97
N HIS A 74 31.52 3.50 4.94
CA HIS A 74 32.68 2.68 4.60
C HIS A 74 33.11 2.83 3.14
N LEU A 75 32.15 2.87 2.20
CA LEU A 75 32.42 3.13 0.79
C LEU A 75 32.94 4.54 0.53
N PHE A 76 32.61 5.51 1.39
CA PHE A 76 33.17 6.85 1.31
C PHE A 76 34.68 6.85 1.57
N GLU A 77 35.15 6.01 2.49
CA GLU A 77 36.58 5.82 2.76
C GLU A 77 37.25 4.92 1.69
N LYS A 78 36.53 3.93 1.17
CA LYS A 78 37.02 2.96 0.18
C LYS A 78 36.00 2.77 -0.96
N PRO A 79 36.04 3.61 -2.00
CA PRO A 79 35.05 3.55 -3.09
C PRO A 79 35.16 2.31 -3.97
N ASP A 80 36.32 1.63 -3.94
CA ASP A 80 36.66 0.53 -4.85
C ASP A 80 36.32 -0.86 -4.26
N LEU A 81 35.58 -0.91 -3.15
CA LEU A 81 35.28 -2.13 -2.40
C LEU A 81 34.42 -3.11 -3.22
N TYR A 82 34.79 -4.39 -3.23
CA TYR A 82 34.02 -5.40 -3.95
C TYR A 82 32.72 -5.78 -3.22
N GLN A 83 31.72 -6.30 -3.95
CA GLN A 83 30.41 -6.61 -3.39
C GLN A 83 30.42 -7.74 -2.36
N ASP A 84 31.33 -8.70 -2.50
CA ASP A 84 31.56 -9.75 -1.51
C ASP A 84 32.20 -9.20 -0.23
N GLU A 85 33.14 -8.27 -0.35
CA GLU A 85 33.71 -7.55 0.79
C GLU A 85 32.66 -6.69 1.51
N MET A 86 31.78 -6.03 0.76
CA MET A 86 30.62 -5.31 1.30
C MET A 86 29.68 -6.23 2.08
N ALA A 87 29.49 -7.48 1.62
CA ALA A 87 28.66 -8.46 2.30
C ALA A 87 29.32 -9.04 3.56
N ILE A 88 30.66 -9.11 3.62
CA ILE A 88 31.41 -9.49 4.82
C ILE A 88 31.38 -8.38 5.88
N TYR A 89 31.37 -7.12 5.44
CA TYR A 89 31.33 -5.95 6.33
C TYR A 89 29.99 -5.79 7.08
N LEU A 90 28.88 -6.24 6.48
CA LEU A 90 27.51 -6.10 6.98
C LEU A 90 27.03 -7.26 7.83
#